data_AF-A0A0T6ZSB1-F1
#
_entry.id   AF-A0A0T6ZSB1-F1
#
_cell.length_a   1.000
_cell.length_b   1.000
_cell.length_c   1.000
_cell.angle_alpha   90.00
_cell.angle_beta   90.00
_cell.angle_gamma   90.00
#
_symmetry.space_group_name_H-M   'P 1'
#
loop_
_entity.id
_entity.type
_entity.pdbx_description
1 polymer ?
#
loop_
_entity_poly.entity_id
_entity_poly.type
_entity_poly.pdbx_seq_one_letter_code
_entity_poly.pdbx_strand_id
1 'polypeptide(L)' 'MVTKLSDLKLKPGLLAELTARGYETAEDLQDELGAELLRIPGMGGACWRKISKALGREPFSDDWRQSK' A
#
# COMPACT_ATOMS: atom_id res chain seq x y z
N MET A 1 -9.36 -12.97 3.28
CA MET A 1 -9.76 -11.98 4.31
C MET A 1 -9.65 -10.64 3.63
N VAL A 2 -10.71 -9.85 3.62
CA VAL A 2 -10.69 -8.53 2.98
C VAL A 2 -10.01 -7.53 3.91
N THR A 3 -8.84 -7.04 3.54
CA THR A 3 -8.07 -6.07 4.31
C THR A 3 -8.50 -4.66 3.93
N LYS A 4 -9.20 -3.95 4.82
CA LYS A 4 -9.60 -2.55 4.60
C LYS A 4 -8.38 -1.62 4.63
N LEU A 5 -8.32 -0.64 3.73
CA LEU A 5 -7.23 0.33 3.69
C LEU A 5 -7.13 1.17 4.96
N SER A 6 -8.27 1.43 5.61
CA SER A 6 -8.35 2.14 6.89
C SER A 6 -7.68 1.39 8.04
N ASP A 7 -7.58 0.06 7.96
CA ASP A 7 -6.91 -0.77 8.97
C ASP A 7 -5.37 -0.70 8.85
N LEU A 8 -4.86 -0.40 7.65
CA LEU A 8 -3.43 -0.37 7.34
C LEU A 8 -2.69 0.86 7.91
N LYS A 9 -3.38 1.73 8.65
CA LYS A 9 -2.82 2.97 9.25
C LYS A 9 -1.97 3.73 8.22
N LEU A 10 -2.55 3.96 7.04
CA LEU A 10 -1.95 4.77 5.99
C LEU A 10 -1.94 6.24 6.40
N LYS A 11 -1.18 7.07 5.67
CA LYS A 11 -1.27 8.52 5.87
C LYS A 11 -2.71 8.98 5.58
N PRO A 12 -3.29 9.87 6.39
CA PRO A 12 -4.68 10.29 6.21
C PRO A 12 -4.95 10.90 4.83
N GLY A 13 -4.01 11.69 4.29
CA GLY A 13 -4.12 12.22 2.93
C GLY A 13 -4.09 11.16 1.83
N LEU A 14 -3.31 10.08 2.02
CA LEU A 14 -3.30 8.97 1.08
C LEU A 14 -4.60 8.17 1.17
N LEU A 15 -5.09 7.91 2.39
CA LEU A 15 -6.37 7.21 2.58
C LEU A 15 -7.51 7.98 1.92
N ALA A 16 -7.56 9.31 2.07
CA ALA A 16 -8.56 10.15 1.43
C ALA A 16 -8.49 10.07 -0.11
N GLU A 17 -7.29 10.10 -0.69
CA GLU A 17 -7.10 9.94 -2.15
C GLU A 17 -7.51 8.55 -2.65
N LEU A 18 -7.22 7.49 -1.88
CA LEU A 18 -7.62 6.13 -2.23
C LEU A 18 -9.15 5.98 -2.18
N THR A 19 -9.78 6.50 -1.13
CA THR A 19 -11.25 6.50 -1.01
C THR A 19 -11.91 7.37 -2.08
N ALA A 20 -11.35 8.52 -2.44
CA ALA A 20 -11.86 9.37 -3.52
C ALA A 20 -11.79 8.70 -4.91
N ARG A 21 -10.81 7.81 -5.11
CA ARG A 21 -10.68 6.97 -6.31
C ARG A 21 -11.59 5.74 -6.30
N GLY A 22 -12.27 5.46 -5.20
CA GLY A 22 -13.14 4.28 -5.03
C GLY A 22 -12.44 3.04 -4.48
N TYR A 23 -11.20 3.16 -3.99
CA TYR A 23 -10.48 2.06 -3.35
C TYR A 23 -10.81 2.00 -1.86
N GLU A 24 -11.34 0.86 -1.41
CA GLU A 24 -11.68 0.64 0.01
C GLU A 24 -10.84 -0.47 0.65
N THR A 25 -10.37 -1.42 -0.17
CA THR A 25 -9.66 -2.62 0.28
C THR A 25 -8.29 -2.73 -0.38
N ALA A 26 -7.40 -3.49 0.25
CA ALA A 26 -6.09 -3.78 -0.34
C ALA A 26 -6.24 -4.61 -1.64
N GLU A 27 -7.28 -5.46 -1.72
CA GLU A 27 -7.60 -6.28 -2.89
C GLU A 27 -8.01 -5.43 -4.10
N ASP A 28 -8.71 -4.31 -3.90
CA ASP A 28 -9.02 -3.37 -5.00
C ASP A 28 -7.75 -2.80 -5.64
N LEU A 29 -6.67 -2.70 -4.86
CA LEU A 29 -5.37 -2.24 -5.34
C LEU A 29 -4.58 -3.38 -6.00
N GLN A 30 -5.01 -4.64 -5.89
CA GLN A 30 -4.25 -5.80 -6.37
C GLN A 30 -4.04 -5.82 -7.87
N ASP A 31 -5.06 -5.43 -8.64
CA ASP A 31 -5.01 -5.28 -10.09
C ASP A 31 -4.14 -4.09 -10.53
N GLU A 32 -4.02 -3.06 -9.69
CA GLU A 32 -3.22 -1.85 -9.97
C GLU A 32 -1.82 -1.85 -9.34
N LEU A 33 -1.41 -2.95 -8.68
CA LEU A 33 -0.09 -3.08 -8.02
C LEU A 33 1.05 -3.15 -9.03
N GLY A 34 1.40 -1.99 -9.55
CA GLY A 34 2.56 -1.73 -10.36
C GLY A 34 3.02 -0.30 -10.18
N ALA A 35 3.53 0.30 -11.26
CA ALA A 35 4.00 1.68 -11.26
C ALA A 35 2.87 2.71 -11.04
N GLU A 36 1.63 2.38 -11.40
CA GLU A 36 0.49 3.31 -11.31
C GLU A 36 0.14 3.67 -9.86
N LEU A 37 0.24 2.71 -8.94
CA LEU A 37 0.01 2.95 -7.51
C LEU A 37 0.98 4.01 -6.95
N LEU A 38 2.24 3.98 -7.40
CA LEU A 38 3.28 4.93 -6.98
C LEU A 38 3.05 6.34 -7.54
N ARG A 39 2.17 6.50 -8.54
CA ARG A 39 1.76 7.81 -9.06
C ARG A 39 0.65 8.45 -8.23
N ILE A 40 0.02 7.71 -7.32
CA ILE A 40 -0.99 8.26 -6.43
C ILE A 40 -0.32 9.29 -5.50
N PRO A 41 -0.79 10.54 -5.47
CA PRO A 41 -0.21 11.55 -4.60
C PRO A 41 -0.31 11.11 -3.13
N GLY A 42 0.80 11.23 -2.41
CA GLY A 42 0.92 10.72 -1.03
C GLY A 42 1.32 9.25 -0.92
N MET A 43 1.42 8.51 -2.04
CA MET A 43 1.94 7.14 -2.06
C MET A 43 3.46 7.13 -1.90
N GLY A 44 3.92 6.93 -0.66
CA GLY A 44 5.33 6.67 -0.37
C GLY A 44 5.65 5.18 -0.29
N GLY A 45 6.93 4.82 -0.45
CA GLY A 45 7.38 3.43 -0.35
C GLY A 45 6.99 2.73 0.95
N ALA A 46 6.92 3.46 2.08
CA ALA A 46 6.43 2.89 3.34
C ALA A 46 4.93 2.50 3.30
N CYS A 47 4.09 3.28 2.62
CA CYS A 47 2.67 2.95 2.45
C CYS A 47 2.50 1.79 1.46
N TRP A 48 3.25 1.80 0.36
CA TRP A 48 3.28 0.71 -0.62
C TRP A 48 3.67 -0.63 0.03
N ARG A 49 4.67 -0.63 0.92
CA ARG A 49 5.05 -1.85 1.66
C ARG A 49 3.96 -2.36 2.60
N LYS A 50 3.23 -1.46 3.26
CA LYS A 50 2.08 -1.84 4.13
C LYS A 50 0.97 -2.49 3.32
N ILE A 51 0.64 -1.90 2.16
CA ILE A 51 -0.37 -2.44 1.23
C ILE A 51 0.09 -3.80 0.70
N SER A 52 1.34 -3.91 0.22
CA SER A 52 1.92 -5.17 -0.28
C SER A 52 1.87 -6.27 0.79
N LYS A 53 2.26 -5.95 2.03
CA LYS A 53 2.16 -6.88 3.16
C LYS A 53 0.72 -7.31 3.45
N ALA A 54 -0.25 -6.40 3.35
CA ALA A 54 -1.67 -6.71 3.54
C ALA A 54 -2.23 -7.68 2.49
N LEU A 55 -1.58 -7.71 1.33
CA LEU A 55 -1.90 -8.59 0.20
C LEU A 55 -1.10 -9.89 0.18
N GLY A 56 -0.27 -10.13 1.21
CA GLY A 56 0.63 -11.27 1.24
C GLY A 56 1.73 -11.22 0.18
N ARG A 57 1.91 -10.09 -0.52
CA ARG A 57 3.09 -9.86 -1.36
C ARG A 57 4.21 -9.41 -0.43
N GLU A 58 5.23 -10.23 -0.24
CA GLU A 58 6.43 -9.81 0.48
C GLU A 58 7.01 -8.57 -0.23
N PRO A 59 6.95 -7.37 0.39
CA PRO A 59 7.77 -6.29 -0.12
C PRO A 59 9.21 -6.72 0.13
N PHE A 60 10.06 -6.68 -0.91
CA PHE A 60 11.52 -6.86 -0.80
C PHE A 60 11.98 -6.52 0.61
N SER A 61 12.37 -7.55 1.36
CA SER A 61 12.77 -7.38 2.76
C SER A 61 13.73 -6.21 2.84
N ASP A 62 13.57 -5.32 3.82
CA ASP A 62 14.52 -4.24 4.13
C ASP A 62 15.86 -4.81 4.67
N ASP A 63 16.15 -6.07 4.34
CA ASP A 63 17.25 -6.89 4.83
C ASP A 63 18.61 -6.45 4.27
N TRP A 64 18.62 -5.53 3.28
CA TRP A 64 19.86 -4.83 2.93
C TRP A 64 20.42 -3.99 4.09
N ARG A 65 19.62 -3.74 5.15
CA ARG A 65 20.03 -3.01 6.35
C ARG A 65 20.47 -3.90 7.52
N GLN A 66 20.31 -5.23 7.44
CA GLN A 66 20.70 -6.18 8.51
C GLN A 66 22.07 -6.82 8.29
N SER A 67 22.74 -6.57 7.16
CA SER A 67 24.15 -6.93 6.97
C SER A 67 25.06 -5.82 7.54
N LYS A 68 25.24 -5.80 8.86
CA LYS A 68 26.40 -5.16 9.50
C LYS A 68 26.78 -5.84 10.79
#